data_AF-A0A1F4D4I7-F1
#
_entry.id   AF-A0A1F4D4I7-F1
#
_cell.length_a   1.000
_cell.length_b   1.000
_cell.length_c   1.000
_cell.angle_alpha   90.00
_cell.angle_beta   90.00
_cell.angle_gamma   90.00
#
_symmetry.space_group_name_H-M   'P 1'
#
loop_
_entity.id
_entity.type
_entity.pdbx_description
1 polymer ?
#
loop_
_entity_poly.entity_id
_entity_poly.type
_entity_poly.pdbx_seq_one_letter_code
_entity_poly.pdbx_strand_id
1 'polypeptide(L)'
;MLGDSENPAHTEWQERSPKFKDRYRHGPYTLRYVKNAPREIVRILTRPKEGRDLTLLQHLFSLDVPTEEAVLDPKKGRQDKPGEEAPTDAGHVETVGRDRFFQLQKLRGGFRLAGTGNGRPVPRHAAVWVAYETRRGNPFSQYQPPDFEVDKPPIELGTDGAEVIRRQGNILVFKIHRPDFQVMVKGFDVHRDVRVKVLGVDEETGT
;
A
#
# COMPACT_ATOMS: atom_id res chain seq x y z
N MET A 1 1.24 -46.32 -17.23
CA MET A 1 0.75 -46.11 -15.85
C MET A 1 -0.36 -45.07 -15.79
N LEU A 2 -0.14 -43.79 -16.09
CA LEU A 2 -1.21 -42.77 -15.99
C LEU A 2 -2.36 -43.03 -16.99
N GLY A 3 -2.04 -43.37 -18.24
CA GLY A 3 -3.06 -43.78 -19.22
C GLY A 3 -3.88 -45.00 -18.77
N ASP A 4 -3.22 -46.02 -18.22
CA ASP A 4 -3.89 -47.23 -17.68
C ASP A 4 -4.80 -46.93 -16.48
N SER A 5 -4.60 -45.81 -15.78
CA SER A 5 -5.44 -45.41 -14.64
C SER A 5 -6.68 -44.64 -15.05
N GLU A 6 -6.79 -44.25 -16.31
CA GLU A 6 -7.85 -43.40 -16.83
C GLU A 6 -9.10 -44.20 -17.18
N ASN A 7 -10.26 -43.63 -16.91
CA ASN A 7 -11.52 -44.20 -17.36
C ASN A 7 -11.71 -43.96 -18.88
N PRO A 8 -12.56 -44.75 -19.57
CA PRO A 8 -12.79 -44.58 -21.02
C PRO A 8 -13.32 -43.20 -21.41
N ALA A 9 -13.93 -42.48 -20.46
CA ALA A 9 -14.44 -41.12 -20.67
C ALA A 9 -13.39 -40.03 -20.43
N HIS A 10 -12.15 -40.39 -20.03
CA HIS A 10 -11.06 -39.44 -19.78
C HIS A 10 -11.41 -38.33 -18.77
N THR A 11 -12.27 -38.63 -17.80
CA THR A 11 -12.74 -37.67 -16.78
C THR A 11 -12.08 -37.86 -15.43
N GLU A 12 -11.60 -39.07 -15.12
CA GLU A 12 -10.99 -39.37 -13.84
C GLU A 12 -9.96 -40.50 -13.90
N TRP A 13 -8.97 -40.42 -13.00
CA TRP A 13 -8.06 -41.52 -12.72
C TRP A 13 -8.56 -42.39 -11.56
N GLN A 14 -8.77 -43.68 -11.84
CA GLN A 14 -9.33 -44.69 -10.95
C GLN A 14 -8.23 -45.61 -10.36
N GLU A 15 -7.76 -45.30 -9.16
CA GLU A 15 -6.68 -46.03 -8.48
C GLU A 15 -7.04 -47.48 -8.10
N ARG A 16 -8.33 -47.80 -7.96
CA ARG A 16 -8.84 -49.11 -7.53
C ARG A 16 -9.35 -49.97 -8.67
N SER A 17 -9.24 -49.51 -9.91
CA SER A 17 -9.66 -50.28 -11.07
C SER A 17 -8.85 -51.59 -11.15
N PRO A 18 -9.50 -52.75 -11.39
CA PRO A 18 -8.80 -54.02 -11.63
C PRO A 18 -7.79 -53.94 -12.78
N LYS A 19 -8.04 -53.06 -13.77
CA LYS A 19 -7.12 -52.83 -14.90
C LYS A 19 -5.80 -52.17 -14.49
N PHE A 20 -5.75 -51.55 -13.31
CA PHE A 20 -4.64 -50.71 -12.86
C PHE A 20 -3.95 -51.21 -11.59
N LYS A 21 -4.72 -51.57 -10.56
CA LYS A 21 -4.21 -51.88 -9.21
C LYS A 21 -3.14 -52.97 -9.19
N ASP A 22 -3.32 -54.02 -9.97
CA ASP A 22 -2.47 -55.23 -9.93
C ASP A 22 -1.36 -55.22 -10.99
N ARG A 23 -1.30 -54.20 -11.86
CA ARG A 23 -0.27 -54.08 -12.91
C ARG A 23 1.03 -53.41 -12.44
N TYR A 24 0.98 -52.67 -11.35
CA TYR A 24 2.08 -51.81 -10.94
C TYR A 24 2.36 -52.00 -9.45
N ARG A 25 3.62 -52.31 -9.09
CA ARG A 25 4.07 -52.61 -7.72
C ARG A 25 3.62 -51.57 -6.68
N HIS A 26 3.61 -50.29 -7.06
CA HIS A 26 3.15 -49.17 -6.21
C HIS A 26 2.08 -48.33 -6.91
N GLY A 27 1.30 -48.95 -7.80
CA GLY A 27 0.34 -48.30 -8.69
C GLY A 27 -0.54 -47.25 -8.01
N PRO A 28 -1.35 -47.68 -7.03
CA PRO A 28 -2.22 -46.77 -6.29
C PRO A 28 -1.47 -45.65 -5.56
N TYR A 29 -0.32 -45.95 -4.95
CA TYR A 29 0.45 -44.96 -4.18
C TYR A 29 1.02 -43.85 -5.07
N THR A 30 1.68 -44.21 -6.17
CA THR A 30 2.26 -43.24 -7.12
C THR A 30 1.16 -42.42 -7.79
N LEU A 31 0.04 -43.04 -8.16
CA LEU A 31 -1.09 -42.29 -8.72
C LEU A 31 -1.66 -41.28 -7.73
N ARG A 32 -1.79 -41.67 -6.45
CA ARG A 32 -2.25 -40.76 -5.39
C ARG A 32 -1.26 -39.61 -5.15
N TYR A 33 0.04 -39.89 -5.22
CA TYR A 33 1.07 -38.85 -5.15
C TYR A 33 0.90 -37.81 -6.28
N VAL A 34 0.77 -38.27 -7.53
CA VAL A 34 0.57 -37.39 -8.70
C VAL A 34 -0.74 -36.61 -8.59
N LYS A 35 -1.85 -37.25 -8.21
CA LYS A 35 -3.15 -36.57 -7.99
C LYS A 35 -3.07 -35.48 -6.93
N ASN A 36 -2.24 -35.66 -5.90
CA ASN A 36 -2.10 -34.71 -4.80
C ASN A 36 -1.05 -33.61 -5.08
N ALA A 37 -0.15 -33.79 -6.05
CA ALA A 37 0.93 -32.84 -6.32
C ALA A 37 0.44 -31.41 -6.63
N PRO A 38 -0.61 -31.18 -7.45
CA PRO A 38 -1.13 -29.83 -7.68
C PRO A 38 -1.63 -29.16 -6.40
N ARG A 39 -2.33 -29.92 -5.54
CA ARG A 39 -2.81 -29.42 -4.24
C ARG A 39 -1.65 -29.04 -3.32
N GLU A 40 -0.60 -29.83 -3.29
CA GLU A 40 0.60 -29.53 -2.50
C GLU A 40 1.36 -28.31 -3.03
N ILE A 41 1.45 -28.15 -4.36
CA ILE A 41 2.02 -26.95 -4.98
C ILE A 41 1.22 -25.71 -4.56
N VAL A 42 -0.12 -25.75 -4.69
CA VAL A 42 -0.98 -24.66 -4.23
C VAL A 42 -0.75 -24.38 -2.75
N ARG A 43 -0.73 -25.41 -1.89
CA ARG A 43 -0.51 -25.26 -0.44
C ARG A 43 0.81 -24.54 -0.12
N ILE A 44 1.89 -24.84 -0.85
CA ILE A 44 3.20 -24.20 -0.68
C ILE A 44 3.15 -22.75 -1.18
N LEU A 45 2.59 -22.52 -2.36
CA LEU A 45 2.50 -21.18 -2.96
C LEU A 45 1.56 -20.24 -2.18
N THR A 46 0.52 -20.78 -1.56
CA THR A 46 -0.45 -20.03 -0.76
C THR A 46 -0.11 -20.03 0.73
N ARG A 47 1.02 -20.59 1.14
CA ARG A 47 1.44 -20.58 2.55
C ARG A 47 1.66 -19.13 2.97
N PRO A 48 0.90 -18.59 3.94
CA PRO A 48 1.19 -17.28 4.50
C PRO A 48 2.60 -17.30 5.08
N LYS A 49 3.35 -16.20 4.94
CA LYS A 49 4.67 -16.07 5.57
C LYS A 49 4.53 -16.38 7.05
N GLU A 50 5.39 -17.25 7.59
CA GLU A 50 5.37 -17.58 9.02
C GLU A 50 5.55 -16.30 9.84
N GLY A 51 4.54 -15.97 10.66
CA GLY A 51 4.46 -14.76 11.45
C GLY A 51 3.05 -14.57 12.00
N ARG A 52 2.94 -14.03 13.23
CA ARG A 52 1.65 -13.61 13.77
C ARG A 52 1.24 -12.32 13.08
N ASP A 53 0.23 -12.37 12.22
CA ASP A 53 -0.41 -11.17 11.70
C ASP A 53 -1.34 -10.61 12.78
N LEU A 54 -0.80 -9.69 13.58
CA LEU A 54 -1.52 -9.00 14.66
C LEU A 54 -2.66 -8.10 14.13
N THR A 55 -2.72 -7.87 12.83
CA THR A 55 -3.71 -7.00 12.18
C THR A 55 -4.82 -7.76 11.46
N LEU A 56 -4.68 -9.08 11.26
CA LEU A 56 -5.62 -9.93 10.51
C LEU A 56 -7.08 -9.80 10.97
N LEU A 57 -7.30 -9.70 12.28
CA LEU A 57 -8.64 -9.63 12.87
C LEU A 57 -8.99 -8.22 13.36
N GLN A 58 -8.13 -7.22 13.15
CA GLN A 58 -8.36 -5.86 13.63
C GLN A 58 -9.62 -5.25 13.00
N HIS A 59 -9.88 -5.55 11.73
CA HIS A 59 -11.11 -5.11 11.04
C HIS A 59 -12.38 -5.88 11.46
N LEU A 60 -12.23 -7.07 12.08
CA LEU A 60 -13.35 -7.86 12.60
C LEU A 60 -13.72 -7.45 14.05
N PHE A 61 -12.72 -7.02 14.83
CA PHE A 61 -12.85 -6.57 16.22
C PHE A 61 -12.46 -5.09 16.38
N SER A 62 -12.92 -4.22 15.48
CA SER A 62 -12.83 -2.77 15.71
C SER A 62 -13.94 -2.37 16.69
N LEU A 63 -13.64 -2.39 17.99
CA LEU A 63 -14.48 -1.67 18.95
C LEU A 63 -14.14 -0.19 18.83
N ASP A 64 -15.06 0.59 18.26
CA ASP A 64 -15.04 2.05 18.37
C ASP A 64 -15.25 2.39 19.85
N VAL A 65 -14.16 2.45 20.62
CA VAL A 65 -14.19 3.05 21.95
C VAL A 65 -14.38 4.54 21.73
N PRO A 66 -15.55 5.12 22.05
CA PRO A 66 -15.77 6.55 21.87
C PRO A 66 -14.85 7.25 22.86
N THR A 67 -13.79 7.89 22.36
CA THR A 67 -13.15 8.95 23.13
C THR A 67 -14.06 10.17 22.99
N GLU A 68 -14.40 10.80 24.11
CA GLU A 68 -15.55 11.71 24.30
C GLU A 68 -15.59 13.00 23.44
N GLU A 69 -14.74 13.16 22.42
CA GLU A 69 -14.61 14.43 21.68
C GLU A 69 -15.38 14.48 20.35
N ALA A 70 -16.15 13.46 19.99
CA ALA A 70 -16.94 13.45 18.76
C ALA A 70 -18.36 14.00 18.98
N VAL A 71 -18.48 15.30 19.29
CA VAL A 71 -19.73 16.04 19.06
C VAL A 71 -19.37 17.36 18.39
N LEU A 72 -20.10 17.67 17.31
CA LEU A 72 -20.07 18.89 16.49
C LEU A 72 -19.14 18.82 15.25
N ASP A 73 -19.67 18.40 14.10
CA ASP A 73 -20.31 19.38 13.20
C ASP A 73 -20.99 18.72 11.97
N PRO A 74 -22.05 19.35 11.43
CA PRO A 74 -22.93 18.77 10.42
C PRO A 74 -22.48 19.03 8.98
N LYS A 75 -22.86 18.10 8.09
CA LYS A 75 -22.76 18.20 6.63
C LYS A 75 -23.31 19.52 6.08
N LYS A 76 -22.57 20.19 5.19
CA LYS A 76 -23.15 21.13 4.22
C LYS A 76 -22.40 21.10 2.89
N GLY A 77 -23.11 20.72 1.83
CA GLY A 77 -22.62 20.75 0.46
C GLY A 77 -22.59 22.16 -0.14
N ARG A 78 -21.84 22.32 -1.24
CA ARG A 78 -21.88 23.48 -2.14
C ARG A 78 -21.24 23.06 -3.47
N GLN A 79 -22.03 22.76 -4.51
CA GLN A 79 -22.49 23.63 -5.60
C GLN A 79 -21.35 24.33 -6.38
N ASP A 80 -21.12 23.80 -7.60
CA ASP A 80 -20.29 24.35 -8.66
C ASP A 80 -20.87 25.63 -9.27
N LYS A 81 -19.97 26.56 -9.65
CA LYS A 81 -20.23 27.53 -10.74
C LYS A 81 -18.98 27.70 -11.62
N PRO A 82 -19.12 27.93 -12.94
CA PRO A 82 -18.02 27.88 -13.89
C PRO A 82 -17.54 29.26 -14.40
N GLY A 83 -16.25 29.32 -14.74
CA GLY A 83 -15.69 30.05 -15.88
C GLY A 83 -15.06 31.43 -15.63
N GLU A 84 -13.74 31.55 -15.82
CA GLU A 84 -13.13 32.60 -16.65
C GLU A 84 -11.68 32.22 -17.02
N GLU A 85 -11.38 32.21 -18.32
CA GLU A 85 -10.07 31.90 -18.92
C GLU A 85 -9.28 33.20 -19.20
N ALA A 86 -8.00 33.26 -18.77
CA ALA A 86 -6.89 33.95 -19.45
C ALA A 86 -5.54 33.58 -18.78
N PRO A 87 -4.37 33.73 -19.45
CA PRO A 87 -3.47 32.59 -19.63
C PRO A 87 -2.05 32.75 -19.02
N THR A 88 -1.38 31.58 -18.96
CA THR A 88 0.08 31.32 -19.07
C THR A 88 0.86 31.02 -17.77
N ASP A 89 1.11 29.72 -17.60
CA ASP A 89 2.33 29.06 -17.11
C ASP A 89 2.86 29.42 -15.70
N ALA A 90 2.13 28.97 -14.69
CA ALA A 90 2.70 28.56 -13.42
C ALA A 90 2.06 27.21 -13.06
N GLY A 91 2.88 26.17 -12.96
CA GLY A 91 2.43 24.79 -12.73
C GLY A 91 1.34 24.73 -11.67
N HIS A 92 0.18 24.21 -12.05
CA HIS A 92 -1.02 24.13 -11.23
C HIS A 92 -0.72 23.49 -9.86
N VAL A 93 -0.64 24.31 -8.82
CA VAL A 93 -0.38 23.86 -7.44
C VAL A 93 -1.72 23.59 -6.77
N GLU A 94 -2.18 22.36 -6.81
CA GLU A 94 -3.37 21.95 -6.05
C GLU A 94 -2.98 21.64 -4.60
N THR A 95 -3.60 22.34 -3.64
CA THR A 95 -3.51 21.95 -2.24
C THR A 95 -4.46 20.78 -2.00
N VAL A 96 -3.91 19.58 -1.83
CA VAL A 96 -4.69 18.32 -1.75
C VAL A 96 -5.10 17.99 -0.31
N GLY A 97 -4.39 18.53 0.68
CA GLY A 97 -4.71 18.30 2.08
C GLY A 97 -4.00 19.26 3.01
N ARG A 98 -4.70 19.64 4.08
CA ARG A 98 -4.13 20.37 5.21
C ARG A 98 -4.53 19.63 6.48
N ASP A 99 -3.55 19.32 7.31
CA ASP A 99 -3.77 18.99 8.72
C ASP A 99 -3.18 20.14 9.56
N ARG A 100 -3.36 20.09 10.88
CA ARG A 100 -2.91 21.10 11.84
C ARG A 100 -1.40 21.39 11.76
N PHE A 101 -0.60 20.47 11.24
CA PHE A 101 0.87 20.60 11.15
C PHE A 101 1.41 20.71 9.72
N PHE A 102 0.70 20.13 8.75
CA PHE A 102 1.24 19.84 7.42
C PHE A 102 0.37 20.42 6.32
N GLN A 103 1.01 20.98 5.30
CA GLN A 103 0.40 21.36 4.03
C GLN A 103 0.97 20.48 2.92
N LEU A 104 0.09 19.73 2.25
CA LEU A 104 0.44 18.90 1.11
C LEU A 104 -0.01 19.59 -0.19
N GLN A 105 0.92 19.70 -1.13
CA GLN A 105 0.69 20.25 -2.46
C GLN A 105 1.06 19.24 -3.53
N LYS A 106 0.19 19.08 -4.53
CA LYS A 106 0.47 18.28 -5.73
C LYS A 106 1.42 19.05 -6.64
N LEU A 107 2.40 18.35 -7.21
CA LEU A 107 3.25 18.85 -8.28
C LEU A 107 3.10 17.92 -9.48
N ARG A 108 3.42 18.40 -10.69
CA ARG A 108 3.52 17.51 -11.85
C ARG A 108 4.63 16.48 -11.61
N GLY A 109 4.27 15.19 -11.58
CA GLY A 109 5.21 14.10 -11.31
C GLY A 109 5.76 14.08 -9.88
N GLY A 110 5.04 14.67 -8.91
CA GLY A 110 5.56 14.85 -7.56
C GLY A 110 4.58 15.43 -6.55
N PHE A 111 5.12 15.75 -5.38
CA PHE A 111 4.42 16.51 -4.35
C PHE A 111 5.40 17.32 -3.51
N ARG A 112 4.87 18.34 -2.83
CA ARG A 112 5.57 19.11 -1.80
C ARG A 112 4.81 18.99 -0.48
N LEU A 113 5.53 18.63 0.57
CA LEU A 113 5.06 18.62 1.94
C LEU A 113 5.77 19.75 2.69
N ALA A 114 5.00 20.65 3.28
CA ALA A 114 5.54 21.78 4.04
C ALA A 114 4.93 21.84 5.43
N GLY A 115 5.68 22.34 6.39
CA GLY A 115 5.14 22.75 7.68
C GLY A 115 4.29 24.00 7.54
N THR A 116 3.23 24.11 8.36
CA THR A 116 2.30 25.26 8.30
C THR A 116 2.89 26.59 8.79
N GLY A 117 4.11 26.62 9.37
CA GLY A 117 4.84 27.86 9.69
C GLY A 117 4.25 28.76 10.77
N ASN A 118 3.07 28.45 11.32
CA ASN A 118 2.32 29.33 12.23
C ASN A 118 2.84 29.34 13.69
N GLY A 119 4.11 29.01 13.93
CA GLY A 119 4.70 28.94 15.29
C GLY A 119 4.11 27.85 16.19
N ARG A 120 3.24 26.98 15.65
CA ARG A 120 2.69 25.83 16.38
C ARG A 120 3.74 24.73 16.51
N PRO A 121 3.75 23.96 17.62
CA PRO A 121 4.62 22.80 17.73
C PRO A 121 4.34 21.87 16.56
N VAL A 122 5.37 21.55 15.78
CA VAL A 122 5.30 20.52 14.75
C VAL A 122 5.88 19.23 15.31
N PRO A 123 5.41 18.05 14.87
CA PRO A 123 5.99 16.79 15.30
C PRO A 123 7.49 16.73 15.01
N ARG A 124 8.25 16.05 15.87
CA ARG A 124 9.70 15.88 15.67
C ARG A 124 10.03 15.04 14.45
N HIS A 125 9.18 14.06 14.16
CA HIS A 125 9.31 13.18 13.02
C HIS A 125 8.03 13.14 12.22
N ALA A 126 8.15 12.89 10.93
CA ALA A 126 7.00 12.59 10.08
C ALA A 126 7.30 11.39 9.20
N ALA A 127 6.31 10.51 9.11
CA ALA A 127 6.31 9.37 8.20
C ALA A 127 5.33 9.66 7.06
N VAL A 128 5.80 9.43 5.83
CA VAL A 128 5.05 9.66 4.60
C VAL A 128 4.98 8.35 3.84
N TRP A 129 3.75 7.91 3.56
CA TRP A 129 3.46 6.81 2.65
C TRP A 129 3.01 7.37 1.33
N VAL A 130 3.50 6.76 0.26
CA VAL A 130 3.16 7.12 -1.11
C VAL A 130 2.58 5.91 -1.83
N ALA A 131 1.64 6.12 -2.74
CA ALA A 131 1.16 5.07 -3.64
C ALA A 131 0.58 5.72 -4.89
N TYR A 132 0.49 4.98 -5.99
CA TYR A 132 -0.37 5.40 -7.09
C TYR A 132 -1.83 5.09 -6.76
N GLU A 133 -2.72 6.00 -7.10
CA GLU A 133 -4.16 5.80 -6.97
C GLU A 133 -4.61 4.53 -7.71
N THR A 134 -5.52 3.78 -7.09
CA THR A 134 -6.08 2.57 -7.68
C THR A 134 -7.59 2.69 -7.84
N ARG A 135 -8.15 2.00 -8.85
CA ARG A 135 -9.59 2.06 -9.12
C ARG A 135 -10.44 1.46 -8.00
N ARG A 136 -9.88 0.51 -7.24
CA ARG A 136 -10.57 -0.22 -6.16
C ARG A 136 -9.57 -0.64 -5.08
N GLY A 137 -9.98 -0.52 -3.82
CA GLY A 137 -9.21 -0.92 -2.65
C GLY A 137 -8.33 0.22 -2.11
N ASN A 138 -7.40 -0.12 -1.22
CA ASN A 138 -6.49 0.85 -0.62
C ASN A 138 -5.17 0.90 -1.43
N PRO A 139 -4.81 2.05 -2.03
CA PRO A 139 -3.57 2.24 -2.77
C PRO A 139 -2.30 1.85 -2.00
N PHE A 140 -2.22 2.17 -0.71
CA PHE A 140 -1.03 1.91 0.10
C PHE A 140 -0.85 0.41 0.40
N SER A 141 -1.95 -0.34 0.48
CA SER A 141 -1.92 -1.79 0.66
C SER A 141 -1.65 -2.55 -0.65
N GLN A 142 -1.95 -1.92 -1.79
CA GLN A 142 -1.77 -2.51 -3.12
C GLN A 142 -0.44 -2.13 -3.79
N TYR A 143 0.31 -1.20 -3.20
CA TYR A 143 1.64 -0.81 -3.66
C TYR A 143 2.54 -2.03 -3.90
N GLN A 144 3.28 -2.00 -5.01
CA GLN A 144 4.31 -2.99 -5.31
C GLN A 144 5.64 -2.30 -5.67
N PRO A 145 6.80 -2.89 -5.35
CA PRO A 145 8.11 -2.32 -5.71
C PRO A 145 8.28 -1.92 -7.20
N PRO A 146 7.70 -2.64 -8.19
CA PRO A 146 7.78 -2.21 -9.58
C PRO A 146 7.07 -0.88 -9.90
N ASP A 147 6.17 -0.38 -9.04
CA ASP A 147 5.55 0.92 -9.24
C ASP A 147 6.56 2.07 -9.15
N PHE A 148 7.34 2.05 -8.08
CA PHE A 148 8.49 2.89 -7.79
C PHE A 148 9.12 2.40 -6.48
N GLU A 149 10.37 2.80 -6.23
CA GLU A 149 10.98 2.73 -4.90
C GLU A 149 11.57 4.10 -4.61
N VAL A 150 11.20 4.72 -3.48
CA VAL A 150 11.58 6.12 -3.14
C VAL A 150 13.08 6.33 -2.99
N ASP A 151 13.83 5.24 -2.84
CA ASP A 151 15.28 5.21 -2.73
C ASP A 151 15.99 4.94 -4.06
N LYS A 152 15.25 4.76 -5.17
CA LYS A 152 15.78 4.46 -6.50
C LYS A 152 15.39 5.52 -7.53
N PRO A 153 16.19 5.70 -8.61
CA PRO A 153 15.78 6.49 -9.76
C PRO A 153 14.47 5.96 -10.36
N PRO A 154 13.60 6.83 -10.90
CA PRO A 154 13.78 8.28 -11.11
C PRO A 154 13.38 9.16 -9.91
N ILE A 155 13.16 8.61 -8.71
CA ILE A 155 12.69 9.39 -7.57
C ILE A 155 13.80 10.30 -7.04
N GLU A 156 13.50 11.60 -6.96
CA GLU A 156 14.39 12.65 -6.46
C GLU A 156 13.77 13.36 -5.26
N LEU A 157 14.62 13.69 -4.28
CA LEU A 157 14.21 14.35 -3.03
C LEU A 157 15.00 15.63 -2.81
N GLY A 158 14.28 16.70 -2.48
CA GLY A 158 14.85 17.94 -1.96
C GLY A 158 14.28 18.24 -0.58
N THR A 159 15.13 18.56 0.39
CA THR A 159 14.69 18.96 1.73
C THR A 159 15.28 20.31 2.12
N ASP A 160 14.49 21.09 2.86
CA ASP A 160 14.91 22.30 3.55
C ASP A 160 14.30 22.30 4.96
N GLY A 161 15.12 22.48 6.00
CA GLY A 161 14.65 22.43 7.39
C GLY A 161 14.21 21.03 7.88
N ALA A 162 14.50 19.98 7.13
CA ALA A 162 14.24 18.59 7.48
C ALA A 162 15.36 17.66 6.98
N GLU A 163 15.56 16.54 7.68
CA GLU A 163 16.56 15.53 7.38
C GLU A 163 15.89 14.18 7.12
N VAL A 164 16.23 13.50 6.03
CA VAL A 164 15.70 12.17 5.72
C VAL A 164 16.40 11.12 6.59
N ILE A 165 15.65 10.46 7.48
CA ILE A 165 16.17 9.37 8.33
C ILE A 165 16.04 8.02 7.63
N ARG A 166 14.94 7.82 6.90
CA ARG A 166 14.67 6.56 6.20
C ARG A 166 13.96 6.81 4.87
N ARG A 167 14.41 6.14 3.82
CA ARG A 167 13.71 6.04 2.54
C ARG A 167 13.79 4.60 2.06
N GLN A 168 12.65 3.93 1.92
CA GLN A 168 12.61 2.54 1.49
C GLN A 168 11.24 2.20 0.92
N GLY A 169 11.21 1.60 -0.27
CA GLY A 169 9.96 1.18 -0.91
C GLY A 169 9.05 2.37 -1.16
N ASN A 170 7.90 2.44 -0.48
CA ASN A 170 6.97 3.57 -0.59
C ASN A 170 6.90 4.48 0.65
N ILE A 171 7.87 4.36 1.54
CA ILE A 171 7.88 5.06 2.83
C ILE A 171 9.08 6.01 2.91
N LEU A 172 8.79 7.26 3.28
CA LEU A 172 9.77 8.26 3.66
C LEU A 172 9.59 8.63 5.13
N VAL A 173 10.69 8.71 5.88
CA VAL A 173 10.69 9.20 7.26
C VAL A 173 11.71 10.31 7.36
N PHE A 174 11.30 11.44 7.91
CA PHE A 174 12.19 12.58 8.11
C PHE A 174 12.07 13.17 9.51
N LYS A 175 13.18 13.72 9.97
CA LYS A 175 13.28 14.56 11.17
C LYS A 175 13.00 16.00 10.77
N ILE A 176 12.19 16.68 11.55
CA ILE A 176 11.85 18.09 11.33
C ILE A 176 12.72 18.94 12.26
N HIS A 177 13.51 19.85 11.68
CA HIS A 177 14.35 20.78 12.44
C HIS A 177 13.67 22.13 12.66
N ARG A 178 12.85 22.57 11.70
CA ARG A 178 12.19 23.88 11.74
C ARG A 178 10.70 23.79 11.37
N PRO A 179 9.81 24.60 11.96
CA PRO A 179 8.37 24.58 11.64
C PRO A 179 8.00 24.97 10.21
N ASP A 180 8.89 25.65 9.50
CA ASP A 180 8.77 26.10 8.11
C ASP A 180 9.44 25.16 7.10
N PHE A 181 9.72 23.91 7.52
CA PHE A 181 10.37 22.91 6.67
C PHE A 181 9.63 22.67 5.35
N GLN A 182 10.39 22.21 4.36
CA GLN A 182 9.87 21.74 3.07
C GLN A 182 10.54 20.44 2.67
N VAL A 183 9.73 19.49 2.21
CA VAL A 183 10.16 18.24 1.56
C VAL A 183 9.49 18.17 0.20
N MET A 184 10.30 18.07 -0.84
CA MET A 184 9.86 17.93 -2.22
C MET A 184 10.26 16.57 -2.75
N VAL A 185 9.31 15.85 -3.33
CA VAL A 185 9.55 14.54 -3.95
C VAL A 185 9.07 14.60 -5.40
N LYS A 186 9.94 14.22 -6.34
CA LYS A 186 9.69 14.20 -7.78
C LYS A 186 10.08 12.86 -8.39
N GLY A 187 9.71 12.65 -9.65
CA GLY A 187 10.06 11.45 -10.42
C GLY A 187 8.93 10.43 -10.55
N PHE A 188 7.74 10.72 -10.02
CA PHE A 188 6.58 9.87 -10.24
C PHE A 188 6.08 9.99 -11.67
N ASP A 189 5.44 8.93 -12.16
CA ASP A 189 4.80 8.88 -13.46
C ASP A 189 3.69 9.95 -13.55
N VAL A 190 3.83 10.84 -14.53
CA VAL A 190 2.89 11.98 -14.73
C VAL A 190 1.51 11.54 -15.20
N HIS A 191 1.35 10.30 -15.68
CA HIS A 191 0.06 9.76 -16.11
C HIS A 191 -0.70 9.02 -15.01
N ARG A 192 -0.11 8.93 -13.80
CA ARG A 192 -0.71 8.28 -12.64
C ARG A 192 -0.87 9.28 -11.49
N ASP A 193 -2.02 9.24 -10.84
CA ASP A 193 -2.24 10.06 -9.66
C ASP A 193 -1.49 9.50 -8.46
N VAL A 194 -0.82 10.39 -7.72
CA VAL A 194 -0.07 10.03 -6.52
C VAL A 194 -0.91 10.32 -5.28
N ARG A 195 -1.13 9.30 -4.45
CA ARG A 195 -1.71 9.40 -3.12
C ARG A 195 -0.61 9.47 -2.07
N VAL A 196 -0.79 10.39 -1.13
CA VAL A 196 0.17 10.62 -0.05
C VAL A 196 -0.58 10.59 1.28
N LYS A 197 -0.05 9.84 2.24
CA LYS A 197 -0.52 9.82 3.62
C LYS A 197 0.63 10.28 4.51
N VAL A 198 0.35 11.22 5.41
CA VAL A 198 1.34 11.80 6.33
C VAL A 198 0.92 11.50 7.76
N LEU A 199 1.85 11.06 8.60
CA LEU A 199 1.67 10.88 10.02
C LEU A 199 2.78 11.62 10.77
N GLY A 200 2.39 12.50 11.69
CA GLY A 200 3.30 13.07 12.67
C GLY A 200 3.60 12.05 13.76
N VAL A 201 4.87 11.92 14.14
CA VAL A 201 5.30 11.07 15.24
C VAL A 201 6.06 11.93 16.24
N ASP A 202 5.46 12.09 17.41
CA ASP A 202 6.14 12.62 18.58
C ASP A 202 6.79 11.45 19.30
N GLU A 203 8.10 11.54 19.58
CA GLU A 203 8.68 10.63 20.56
C GLU A 203 8.06 10.98 21.92
N GLU A 204 7.18 10.12 22.43
CA GLU A 204 6.85 10.13 23.85
C GLU A 204 8.16 9.93 24.62
N THR A 205 8.56 10.99 25.33
CA THR A 205 9.70 10.93 26.23
C THR A 205 9.29 10.05 27.40
N GLY A 206 9.62 8.76 27.34
CA GLY A 206 9.59 7.88 28.50
C GLY A 206 10.47 8.49 29.58
N THR A 207 9.85 8.96 30.65
CA THR A 207 10.49 9.38 31.89
C THR A 207 10.52 8.21 32.84
#